data_AF-A0A3B0UPH9-F1
#
_entry.id   AF-A0A3B0UPH9-F1
#
_cell.length_a   1.000
_cell.length_b   1.000
_cell.length_c   1.000
_cell.angle_alpha   90.00
_cell.angle_beta   90.00
_cell.angle_gamma   90.00
#
_symmetry.space_group_name_H-M   'P 1'
#
loop_
_entity.id
_entity.type
_entity.pdbx_description
1 polymer ?
#
loop_
_entity_poly.entity_id
_entity_poly.type
_entity_poly.pdbx_seq_one_letter_code
_entity_poly.pdbx_strand_id
1 'polypeptide(L)'
;FRPVTHVNVDMLFCGRKRFKKEDGVEKENIVVLTELTLQDLEIGGDIDKTDFMNRVDQLCSLGQNVLISNYTEYYRLVRHITRMTKDRRIGLILGIYNLHNIFDEKYYENLKGGILEAFGILFGRDVKFYVYPSLKKNSNEIYTLDDFVIPESQRGMLQYLLDNKKLIPVSNVSEKNLHIISDHILDMIKNGEEGWEEFVPHKVANEIKSEKRFHYKEPVRS
;
A
#
# COMPACT_ATOMS: atom_id res chain seq x y z
N PHE A 1 5.70 0.03 4.78
CA PHE A 1 6.94 0.80 4.56
C PHE A 1 7.83 0.73 5.79
N ARG A 2 8.39 -0.46 6.10
CA ARG A 2 9.20 -0.68 7.31
C ARG A 2 10.24 -1.81 7.08
N PRO A 3 11.36 -1.54 6.40
CA PRO A 3 11.66 -0.32 5.65
C PRO A 3 10.93 -0.29 4.29
N VAL A 4 11.14 0.76 3.50
CA VAL A 4 10.77 0.82 2.08
C VAL A 4 11.67 -0.14 1.30
N THR A 5 11.03 -1.06 0.58
CA THR A 5 11.69 -2.12 -0.19
C THR A 5 11.46 -1.97 -1.69
N HIS A 6 12.14 -2.77 -2.51
CA HIS A 6 11.93 -2.81 -3.96
C HIS A 6 10.51 -3.17 -4.37
N VAL A 7 9.77 -3.97 -3.59
CA VAL A 7 8.35 -4.25 -3.89
C VAL A 7 7.48 -3.02 -3.71
N ASN A 8 7.76 -2.15 -2.73
CA ASN A 8 7.02 -0.89 -2.56
C ASN A 8 7.28 0.07 -3.72
N VAL A 9 8.54 0.16 -4.16
CA VAL A 9 8.93 1.03 -5.28
C VAL A 9 8.30 0.53 -6.59
N ASP A 10 8.32 -0.78 -6.83
CA ASP A 10 7.71 -1.37 -8.03
C ASP A 10 6.19 -1.17 -8.05
N MET A 11 5.53 -1.39 -6.91
CA MET A 11 4.10 -1.13 -6.75
C MET A 11 3.73 0.32 -7.10
N LEU A 12 4.46 1.28 -6.54
CA LEU A 12 4.23 2.70 -6.83
C LEU A 12 4.47 3.02 -8.31
N PHE A 13 5.57 2.53 -8.88
CA PHE A 13 5.94 2.80 -10.27
C PHE A 13 4.91 2.25 -11.25
N CYS A 14 4.55 0.98 -11.10
CA CYS A 14 3.60 0.29 -11.97
C CYS A 14 2.18 0.87 -11.82
N GLY A 15 1.74 1.13 -10.59
CA GLY A 15 0.45 1.78 -10.33
C GLY A 15 0.39 3.20 -10.93
N ARG A 16 1.42 4.02 -10.74
CA ARG A 16 1.49 5.37 -11.35
C ARG A 16 1.52 5.31 -12.88
N LYS A 17 2.26 4.35 -13.46
CA LYS A 17 2.31 4.13 -14.91
C LYS A 17 0.93 3.76 -15.47
N ARG A 18 0.14 2.98 -14.72
CA ARG A 18 -1.23 2.64 -15.11
C ARG A 18 -2.18 3.83 -15.00
N PHE A 19 -2.11 4.59 -13.91
CA PHE A 19 -2.93 5.79 -13.70
C PHE A 19 -2.69 6.87 -14.76
N LYS A 20 -1.43 7.05 -15.21
CA LYS A 20 -1.05 7.96 -16.31
C LYS A 20 -1.75 7.67 -17.65
N LYS A 21 -2.34 6.49 -17.83
CA LYS A 21 -3.03 6.07 -19.05
C LYS A 21 -4.55 6.29 -18.99
N GLU A 22 -5.07 6.79 -17.89
CA GLU A 22 -6.50 7.05 -17.73
C GLU A 22 -6.93 8.31 -18.52
N ASP A 23 -8.03 8.23 -19.25
CA ASP A 23 -8.50 9.28 -20.18
C ASP A 23 -8.76 10.64 -19.52
N GLY A 24 -8.00 11.69 -19.81
CA GLY A 24 -8.20 12.99 -19.13
C GLY A 24 -7.41 13.12 -17.82
N VAL A 25 -6.48 12.20 -17.55
CA VAL A 25 -5.38 12.48 -16.63
C VAL A 25 -4.28 13.24 -17.38
N GLU A 26 -4.04 14.48 -16.96
CA GLU A 26 -2.91 15.30 -17.40
C GLU A 26 -1.65 14.89 -16.61
N LYS A 27 -0.61 14.45 -17.31
CA LYS A 27 0.55 13.77 -16.70
C LYS A 27 1.34 14.68 -15.78
N GLU A 28 1.36 15.96 -16.11
CA GLU A 28 2.05 17.05 -15.41
C GLU A 28 1.36 17.39 -14.09
N ASN A 29 0.06 17.11 -13.98
CA ASN A 29 -0.78 17.43 -12.83
C ASN A 29 -0.98 16.26 -11.85
N ILE A 30 -0.25 15.15 -12.05
CA ILE A 30 -0.32 13.98 -11.16
C ILE A 30 0.47 14.26 -9.88
N VAL A 31 -0.25 14.34 -8.77
CA VAL A 31 0.30 14.34 -7.41
C VAL A 31 0.24 12.93 -6.84
N VAL A 32 1.37 12.42 -6.37
CA VAL A 32 1.46 11.15 -5.64
C VAL A 32 1.52 11.48 -4.16
N LEU A 33 0.65 10.82 -3.38
CA LEU A 33 0.68 10.80 -1.93
C LEU A 33 0.94 9.37 -1.46
N THR A 34 1.88 9.19 -0.55
CA THR A 34 2.11 7.93 0.15
C THR A 34 1.47 8.04 1.53
N GLU A 35 0.47 7.21 1.79
CA GLU A 35 -0.23 7.20 3.06
C GLU A 35 0.51 6.35 4.10
N LEU A 36 0.62 6.89 5.31
CA LEU A 36 1.03 6.18 6.51
C LEU A 36 -0.07 6.34 7.57
N THR A 37 -0.79 5.26 7.84
CA THR A 37 -1.81 5.24 8.89
C THR A 37 -1.19 5.05 10.27
N LEU A 38 -1.67 5.80 11.26
CA LEU A 38 -1.31 5.62 12.66
C LEU A 38 -1.74 4.24 13.20
N GLN A 39 -2.73 3.59 12.57
CA GLN A 39 -3.20 2.27 12.98
C GLN A 39 -2.14 1.18 12.77
N ASP A 40 -1.37 1.24 11.69
CA ASP A 40 -0.30 0.27 11.37
C ASP A 40 0.86 0.33 12.40
N LEU A 41 0.81 1.29 13.32
CA LEU A 41 1.77 1.49 14.40
C LEU A 41 1.28 0.94 15.74
N GLU A 42 -0.03 0.69 15.87
CA GLU A 42 -0.65 0.14 17.09
C GLU A 42 -0.59 -1.40 17.15
N ILE A 43 -0.21 -2.07 16.05
CA ILE A 43 -0.20 -3.54 15.91
C ILE A 43 0.78 -4.25 16.89
N GLY A 44 1.54 -3.51 17.70
CA GLY A 44 2.43 -4.03 18.74
C GLY A 44 2.33 -3.35 20.11
N GLY A 45 1.30 -2.53 20.38
CA GLY A 45 1.18 -1.74 21.61
C GLY A 45 1.30 -0.23 21.39
N ASP A 46 2.05 0.47 22.24
CA ASP A 46 2.30 1.91 22.10
C ASP A 46 3.02 2.24 20.78
N ILE A 47 2.63 3.36 20.17
CA ILE A 47 3.29 3.87 18.97
C ILE A 47 4.77 4.12 19.27
N ASP A 48 5.65 3.32 18.66
CA ASP A 48 7.07 3.64 18.62
C ASP A 48 7.27 4.86 17.72
N LYS A 49 7.32 6.03 18.35
CA LYS A 49 7.51 7.33 17.68
C LYS A 49 8.78 7.35 16.84
N THR A 50 9.84 6.66 17.28
CA THR A 50 11.12 6.62 16.57
C THR A 50 10.97 5.81 15.30
N ASP A 51 10.36 4.63 15.37
CA ASP A 51 10.05 3.81 14.20
C ASP A 51 9.16 4.57 13.22
N PHE A 52 8.13 5.26 13.70
CA PHE A 52 7.25 6.06 12.86
C PHE A 52 7.99 7.16 12.10
N MET A 53 8.79 7.98 12.82
CA MET A 53 9.59 9.03 12.19
C MET A 53 10.60 8.44 11.20
N ASN A 54 11.15 7.26 11.48
CA ASN A 54 12.01 6.55 10.52
C ASN A 54 11.32 6.22 9.20
N ARG A 55 10.05 5.80 9.24
CA ARG A 55 9.27 5.53 8.02
C ARG A 55 8.96 6.81 7.26
N VAL A 56 8.60 7.89 7.97
CA VAL A 56 8.29 9.20 7.36
C VAL A 56 9.53 9.76 6.67
N ASP A 57 10.65 9.86 7.38
CA ASP A 57 11.88 10.44 6.85
C ASP A 57 12.40 9.65 5.65
N GLN A 58 12.33 8.32 5.69
CA GLN A 58 12.73 7.46 4.59
C GLN A 58 11.87 7.66 3.33
N LEU A 59 10.56 7.87 3.48
CA LEU A 59 9.69 8.19 2.35
C LEU A 59 9.98 9.60 1.80
N CYS A 60 10.17 10.57 2.69
CA CYS A 60 10.54 11.94 2.33
C CYS A 60 11.90 12.00 1.61
N SER A 61 12.88 11.21 2.05
CA SER A 61 14.20 11.13 1.41
C SER A 61 14.09 10.58 -0.01
N LEU A 62 13.14 9.68 -0.27
CA LEU A 62 12.81 9.17 -1.60
C LEU A 62 11.95 10.13 -2.44
N GLY A 63 11.75 11.36 -1.97
CA GLY A 63 10.99 12.41 -2.65
C GLY A 63 9.48 12.15 -2.68
N GLN A 64 8.95 11.32 -1.78
CA GLN A 64 7.51 11.09 -1.68
C GLN A 64 6.85 12.18 -0.84
N ASN A 65 5.63 12.57 -1.23
CA ASN A 65 4.76 13.35 -0.35
C ASN A 65 4.06 12.39 0.60
N VAL A 66 4.31 12.52 1.90
CA VAL A 66 3.75 11.63 2.91
C VAL A 66 2.47 12.23 3.48
N LEU A 67 1.37 11.45 3.45
CA LEU A 67 0.13 11.76 4.15
C LEU A 67 0.08 10.90 5.42
N ILE A 68 0.11 11.55 6.58
CA ILE A 68 -0.15 10.88 7.85
C ILE A 68 -1.65 10.91 8.10
N SER A 69 -2.24 9.76 8.35
CA SER A 69 -3.68 9.63 8.59
C SER A 69 -3.97 8.77 9.82
N ASN A 70 -5.18 8.89 10.37
CA ASN A 70 -5.70 7.99 11.39
C ASN A 70 -6.96 7.26 10.90
N TYR A 71 -7.08 7.09 9.58
CA TYR A 71 -8.21 6.40 8.98
C TYR A 71 -7.93 4.90 8.95
N THR A 72 -8.66 4.14 9.76
CA THR A 72 -8.66 2.67 9.72
C THR A 72 -9.31 2.19 8.41
N GLU A 73 -10.33 2.92 7.95
CA GLU A 73 -11.17 2.51 6.82
C GLU A 73 -10.92 3.38 5.57
N TYR A 74 -10.70 2.72 4.42
CA TYR A 74 -10.44 3.38 3.15
C TYR A 74 -11.52 4.40 2.75
N TYR A 75 -12.80 4.16 3.09
CA TYR A 75 -13.88 5.08 2.71
C TYR A 75 -13.71 6.46 3.37
N ARG A 76 -13.13 6.53 4.57
CA ARG A 76 -12.88 7.80 5.26
C ARG A 76 -11.73 8.56 4.61
N LEU A 77 -10.66 7.86 4.24
CA LEU A 77 -9.55 8.43 3.48
C LEU A 77 -10.03 8.97 2.12
N VAL A 78 -10.77 8.16 1.36
CA VAL A 78 -11.32 8.58 0.06
C VAL A 78 -12.27 9.76 0.23
N ARG A 79 -13.16 9.74 1.24
CA ARG A 79 -14.04 10.88 1.55
C ARG A 79 -13.26 12.15 1.86
N HIS A 80 -12.15 12.04 2.59
CA HIS A 80 -11.30 13.18 2.91
C HIS A 80 -10.66 13.76 1.64
N ILE A 81 -9.97 12.94 0.85
CA ILE A 81 -9.28 13.38 -0.38
C ILE A 81 -10.27 13.95 -1.39
N THR A 82 -11.38 13.26 -1.64
CA THR A 82 -12.38 13.69 -2.62
C THR A 82 -13.06 15.02 -2.27
N ARG A 83 -13.03 15.47 -1.00
CA ARG A 83 -13.50 16.82 -0.63
C ARG A 83 -12.54 17.92 -1.08
N MET A 84 -11.25 17.62 -1.18
CA MET A 84 -10.20 18.57 -1.55
C MET A 84 -9.88 18.54 -3.04
N THR A 85 -10.21 17.45 -3.74
CA THR A 85 -9.89 17.24 -5.15
C THR A 85 -11.14 17.17 -6.02
N LYS A 86 -11.98 18.21 -5.98
CA LYS A 86 -13.16 18.30 -6.85
C LYS A 86 -12.77 18.14 -8.32
N ASP A 87 -13.54 17.35 -9.05
CA ASP A 87 -13.38 17.10 -10.49
C ASP A 87 -12.03 16.49 -10.90
N ARG A 88 -11.31 15.87 -9.95
CA ARG A 88 -10.07 15.15 -10.22
C ARG A 88 -10.25 13.65 -10.04
N ARG A 89 -9.54 12.90 -10.86
CA ARG A 89 -9.41 11.45 -10.74
C ARG A 89 -8.54 11.07 -9.56
N ILE A 90 -8.95 10.01 -8.88
CA ILE A 90 -8.22 9.46 -7.75
C ILE A 90 -7.89 8.01 -8.05
N GLY A 91 -6.60 7.68 -7.94
CA GLY A 91 -6.10 6.32 -8.01
C GLY A 91 -5.59 5.89 -6.64
N LEU A 92 -6.09 4.78 -6.11
CA LEU A 92 -5.50 4.11 -4.95
C LEU A 92 -4.67 2.93 -5.43
N ILE A 93 -3.43 2.80 -4.96
CA ILE A 93 -2.56 1.68 -5.28
C ILE A 93 -2.37 0.88 -3.99
N LEU A 94 -2.61 -0.43 -4.05
CA LEU A 94 -2.55 -1.31 -2.89
C LEU A 94 -2.23 -2.74 -3.30
N GLY A 95 -1.73 -3.54 -2.34
CA GLY A 95 -1.58 -4.98 -2.53
C GLY A 95 -2.93 -5.71 -2.49
N ILE A 96 -3.01 -6.85 -3.18
CA ILE A 96 -4.18 -7.74 -3.20
C ILE A 96 -4.66 -8.16 -1.79
N TYR A 97 -3.75 -8.30 -0.82
CA TYR A 97 -4.12 -8.61 0.56
C TYR A 97 -4.84 -7.45 1.28
N ASN A 98 -4.51 -6.20 0.95
CA ASN A 98 -5.21 -5.05 1.49
C ASN A 98 -6.63 -4.92 0.90
N LEU A 99 -6.86 -5.50 -0.29
CA LEU A 99 -8.20 -5.52 -0.89
C LEU A 99 -9.18 -6.33 -0.05
N HIS A 100 -8.74 -7.41 0.61
CA HIS A 100 -9.59 -8.17 1.55
C HIS A 100 -10.15 -7.27 2.66
N ASN A 101 -9.35 -6.36 3.20
CA ASN A 101 -9.80 -5.42 4.23
C ASN A 101 -10.91 -4.47 3.73
N ILE A 102 -10.96 -4.18 2.43
CA ILE A 102 -12.02 -3.34 1.85
C ILE A 102 -13.34 -4.10 1.81
N PHE A 103 -13.31 -5.42 1.63
CA PHE A 103 -14.50 -6.28 1.58
C PHE A 103 -14.90 -6.84 2.97
N ASP A 104 -14.09 -6.61 4.00
CA ASP A 104 -14.36 -7.09 5.36
C ASP A 104 -15.43 -6.21 6.05
N GLU A 105 -16.60 -6.79 6.29
CA GLU A 105 -17.78 -6.11 6.84
C GLU A 105 -17.57 -5.55 8.26
N LYS A 106 -16.62 -6.09 9.03
CA LYS A 106 -16.35 -5.64 10.40
C LYS A 106 -15.95 -4.16 10.46
N TYR A 107 -15.36 -3.63 9.38
CA TYR A 107 -14.97 -2.21 9.29
C TYR A 107 -16.17 -1.27 9.05
N TYR A 108 -17.38 -1.81 8.87
CA TYR A 108 -18.56 -1.05 8.50
C TYR A 108 -19.75 -1.23 9.46
N GLU A 109 -19.58 -1.95 10.57
CA GLU A 109 -20.64 -2.21 11.57
C GLU A 109 -21.22 -0.92 12.17
N ASN A 110 -20.42 0.15 12.24
CA ASN A 110 -20.83 1.45 12.75
C ASN A 110 -21.59 2.31 11.72
N LEU A 111 -21.74 1.85 10.48
CA LEU A 111 -22.48 2.54 9.41
C LEU A 111 -23.90 2.01 9.32
N LYS A 112 -24.87 2.92 9.17
CA LYS A 112 -26.29 2.53 9.08
C LYS A 112 -26.58 1.65 7.86
N GLY A 113 -25.91 1.94 6.74
CA GLY A 113 -25.99 1.13 5.52
C GLY A 113 -24.87 0.11 5.36
N GLY A 114 -24.08 -0.14 6.41
CA GLY A 114 -22.97 -1.10 6.41
C GLY A 114 -22.00 -0.92 5.23
N ILE A 115 -21.57 -2.04 4.66
CA ILE A 115 -20.64 -2.06 3.52
C ILE A 115 -21.16 -1.29 2.30
N LEU A 116 -22.47 -1.30 2.05
CA LEU A 116 -23.06 -0.61 0.90
C LEU A 116 -22.94 0.91 1.03
N GLU A 117 -23.10 1.46 2.23
CA GLU A 117 -22.86 2.89 2.49
C GLU A 117 -21.39 3.25 2.24
N ALA A 118 -20.45 2.45 2.75
CA ALA A 118 -19.02 2.65 2.53
C ALA A 118 -18.65 2.56 1.04
N PHE A 119 -19.20 1.60 0.31
CA PHE A 119 -18.92 1.39 -1.12
C PHE A 119 -19.46 2.53 -1.98
N GLY A 120 -20.63 3.08 -1.63
CA GLY A 120 -21.15 4.29 -2.27
C GLY A 120 -20.19 5.47 -2.16
N ILE A 121 -19.50 5.60 -1.03
CA ILE A 121 -18.48 6.64 -0.82
C ILE A 121 -17.18 6.30 -1.58
N LEU A 122 -16.71 5.06 -1.48
CA LEU A 122 -15.45 4.60 -2.08
C LEU A 122 -15.46 4.68 -3.60
N PHE A 123 -16.56 4.26 -4.22
CA PHE A 123 -16.63 4.03 -5.67
C PHE A 123 -17.65 4.92 -6.38
N GLY A 124 -18.43 5.71 -5.64
CA GLY A 124 -19.44 6.62 -6.21
C GLY A 124 -18.87 7.85 -6.92
N ARG A 125 -17.56 8.11 -6.81
CA ARG A 125 -16.84 9.15 -7.58
C ARG A 125 -15.88 8.51 -8.58
N ASP A 126 -15.11 9.33 -9.30
CA ASP A 126 -14.06 8.87 -10.23
C ASP A 126 -12.82 8.39 -9.47
N VAL A 127 -13.02 7.32 -8.71
CA VAL A 127 -12.03 6.61 -7.90
C VAL A 127 -11.81 5.24 -8.50
N LYS A 128 -10.54 4.86 -8.66
CA LYS A 128 -10.13 3.53 -9.13
C LYS A 128 -9.04 2.95 -8.23
N PHE A 129 -9.07 1.65 -8.06
CA PHE A 129 -8.11 0.88 -7.28
C PHE A 129 -7.23 0.09 -8.23
N TYR A 130 -5.92 0.28 -8.08
CA TYR A 130 -4.88 -0.42 -8.81
C TYR A 130 -4.30 -1.49 -7.89
N VAL A 131 -4.67 -2.73 -8.18
CA VAL A 131 -4.42 -3.88 -7.31
C VAL A 131 -3.13 -4.54 -7.74
N TYR A 132 -2.12 -4.45 -6.88
CA TYR A 132 -0.81 -5.04 -7.07
C TYR A 132 -0.83 -6.49 -6.57
N PRO A 133 -0.36 -7.47 -7.37
CA PRO A 133 -0.37 -8.87 -6.99
C PRO A 133 0.62 -9.16 -5.86
N SER A 134 0.48 -10.33 -5.25
CA SER A 134 1.42 -10.84 -4.24
C SER A 134 1.70 -12.31 -4.51
N LEU A 135 2.68 -12.93 -3.86
CA LEU A 135 2.70 -14.39 -3.77
C LEU A 135 1.59 -14.88 -2.84
N LYS A 136 0.99 -16.03 -3.16
CA LYS A 136 0.13 -16.78 -2.24
C LYS A 136 0.95 -17.18 -1.00
N LYS A 137 0.34 -17.16 0.18
CA LYS A 137 1.00 -17.60 1.41
C LYS A 137 1.51 -19.02 1.26
N ASN A 138 2.78 -19.24 1.61
CA ASN A 138 3.46 -20.54 1.53
C ASN A 138 3.50 -21.16 0.12
N SER A 139 3.42 -20.36 -0.93
CA SER A 139 3.49 -20.82 -2.32
C SER A 139 4.20 -19.79 -3.20
N ASN A 140 4.77 -20.26 -4.31
CA ASN A 140 5.35 -19.40 -5.35
C ASN A 140 4.32 -19.00 -6.41
N GLU A 141 3.05 -19.39 -6.23
CA GLU A 141 1.96 -18.95 -7.09
C GLU A 141 1.65 -17.47 -6.88
N ILE A 142 1.52 -16.74 -7.99
CA ILE A 142 1.11 -15.34 -7.96
C ILE A 142 -0.39 -15.28 -7.67
N TYR A 143 -0.74 -14.48 -6.67
CA TYR A 143 -2.07 -14.13 -6.26
C TYR A 143 -2.47 -12.81 -6.91
N THR A 144 -3.42 -12.87 -7.83
CA THR A 144 -3.88 -11.72 -8.63
C THR A 144 -5.33 -11.37 -8.31
N LEU A 145 -5.84 -10.33 -9.00
CA LEU A 145 -7.26 -9.97 -8.91
C LEU A 145 -8.19 -11.05 -9.48
N ASP A 146 -7.71 -11.86 -10.44
CA ASP A 146 -8.49 -12.95 -11.03
C ASP A 146 -8.66 -14.13 -10.06
N ASP A 147 -7.74 -14.26 -9.11
CA ASP A 147 -7.79 -15.25 -8.03
C ASP A 147 -8.59 -14.75 -6.81
N PHE A 148 -9.06 -13.51 -6.81
CA PHE A 148 -9.61 -12.86 -5.61
C PHE A 148 -10.94 -13.48 -5.17
N VAL A 149 -10.93 -14.15 -4.01
CA VAL A 149 -12.11 -14.82 -3.44
C VAL A 149 -12.65 -14.01 -2.26
N ILE A 150 -13.96 -13.80 -2.24
CA ILE A 150 -14.70 -13.12 -1.17
C ILE A 150 -15.98 -13.90 -0.83
N PRO A 151 -16.66 -13.60 0.29
CA PRO A 151 -17.93 -14.22 0.63
C PRO A 151 -18.97 -14.12 -0.51
N GLU A 152 -19.78 -15.17 -0.70
CA GLU A 152 -20.71 -15.23 -1.83
C GLU A 152 -21.73 -14.08 -1.86
N SER A 153 -22.15 -13.60 -0.69
CA SER A 153 -23.03 -12.44 -0.52
C SER A 153 -22.48 -11.16 -1.16
N GLN A 154 -21.15 -11.06 -1.30
CA GLN A 154 -20.46 -9.89 -1.82
C GLN A 154 -20.03 -10.04 -3.28
N ARG A 155 -20.21 -11.22 -3.89
CA ARG A 155 -19.80 -11.51 -5.29
C ARG A 155 -20.39 -10.52 -6.29
N GLY A 156 -21.64 -10.13 -6.10
CA GLY A 156 -22.30 -9.12 -6.95
C GLY A 156 -21.63 -7.74 -6.88
N MET A 157 -21.14 -7.35 -5.70
CA MET A 157 -20.40 -6.08 -5.54
C MET A 157 -19.05 -6.14 -6.25
N LEU A 158 -18.30 -7.22 -6.09
CA LEU A 158 -17.03 -7.41 -6.79
C LEU A 158 -17.22 -7.37 -8.31
N GLN A 159 -18.21 -8.09 -8.84
CA GLN A 159 -18.51 -8.11 -10.27
C GLN A 159 -18.84 -6.70 -10.79
N TYR A 160 -19.70 -5.96 -10.08
CA TYR A 160 -20.00 -4.57 -10.42
C TYR A 160 -18.74 -3.70 -10.50
N LEU A 161 -17.83 -3.83 -9.55
CA LEU A 161 -16.59 -3.05 -9.54
C LEU A 161 -15.64 -3.45 -10.69
N LEU A 162 -15.59 -4.72 -11.07
CA LEU A 162 -14.80 -5.21 -12.20
C LEU A 162 -15.39 -4.71 -13.53
N ASP A 163 -16.69 -4.88 -13.74
CA ASP A 163 -17.40 -4.47 -14.96
C ASP A 163 -17.26 -2.96 -15.21
N ASN A 164 -17.27 -2.17 -14.13
CA ASN A 164 -17.15 -0.72 -14.18
C ASN A 164 -15.69 -0.22 -14.09
N LYS A 165 -14.70 -1.11 -14.18
CA LYS A 165 -13.27 -0.78 -14.15
C LYS A 165 -12.87 0.04 -12.91
N LYS A 166 -13.51 -0.24 -11.78
CA LYS A 166 -13.21 0.35 -10.46
C LYS A 166 -12.07 -0.38 -9.77
N LEU A 167 -11.93 -1.68 -10.00
CA LEU A 167 -10.76 -2.48 -9.63
C LEU A 167 -9.98 -2.82 -10.90
N ILE A 168 -8.68 -2.52 -10.93
CA ILE A 168 -7.83 -2.70 -12.10
C ILE A 168 -6.55 -3.43 -11.64
N PRO A 169 -6.18 -4.56 -12.26
CA PRO A 169 -4.90 -5.20 -11.95
C PRO A 169 -3.74 -4.34 -12.43
N VAL A 170 -2.69 -4.24 -11.60
CA VAL A 170 -1.43 -3.63 -12.01
C VAL A 170 -0.69 -4.59 -12.94
N SER A 171 -0.19 -4.09 -14.06
CA SER A 171 0.55 -4.88 -15.06
C SER A 171 2.01 -4.47 -15.17
N ASN A 172 2.84 -5.36 -15.74
CA ASN A 172 4.30 -5.22 -15.85
C ASN A 172 5.00 -5.17 -14.48
N VAL A 173 4.49 -5.93 -13.52
CA VAL A 173 5.09 -6.06 -12.20
C VAL A 173 6.37 -6.89 -12.27
N SER A 174 7.33 -6.54 -11.42
CA SER A 174 8.57 -7.28 -11.28
C SER A 174 8.33 -8.47 -10.35
N GLU A 175 8.03 -9.64 -10.93
CA GLU A 175 7.75 -10.88 -10.17
C GLU A 175 8.87 -11.24 -9.18
N LYS A 176 10.12 -10.95 -9.54
CA LYS A 176 11.28 -11.10 -8.66
C LYS A 176 11.23 -10.27 -7.38
N ASN A 177 10.33 -9.28 -7.26
CA ASN A 177 10.19 -8.50 -6.03
C ASN A 177 9.05 -9.03 -5.13
N LEU A 178 8.19 -9.92 -5.63
CA LEU A 178 6.96 -10.34 -4.91
C LEU A 178 7.25 -11.17 -3.65
N HIS A 179 8.44 -11.77 -3.56
CA HIS A 179 8.88 -12.51 -2.37
C HIS A 179 9.39 -11.62 -1.24
N ILE A 180 9.55 -10.31 -1.48
CA ILE A 180 10.13 -9.39 -0.50
C ILE A 180 9.08 -9.06 0.57
N ILE A 181 9.33 -9.52 1.80
CA ILE A 181 8.48 -9.27 2.97
C ILE A 181 9.18 -8.26 3.88
N SER A 182 8.60 -7.08 4.08
CA SER A 182 9.25 -6.00 4.84
C SER A 182 9.58 -6.39 6.28
N ASP A 183 8.74 -7.18 6.95
CA ASP A 183 9.00 -7.66 8.32
C ASP A 183 10.24 -8.56 8.39
N HIS A 184 10.43 -9.43 7.40
CA HIS A 184 11.64 -10.25 7.30
C HIS A 184 12.89 -9.38 7.12
N ILE A 185 12.83 -8.37 6.25
CA ILE A 185 13.94 -7.41 6.05
C ILE A 185 14.25 -6.64 7.35
N LEU A 186 13.21 -6.25 8.09
CA LEU A 186 13.37 -5.59 9.38
C LEU A 186 14.07 -6.50 10.40
N ASP A 187 13.73 -7.78 10.44
CA ASP A 187 14.36 -8.74 11.35
C ASP A 187 15.84 -8.95 11.01
N MET A 188 16.17 -9.08 9.71
CA MET A 188 17.57 -9.12 9.25
C MET A 188 18.37 -7.89 9.74
N ILE A 189 17.81 -6.68 9.58
CA ILE A 189 18.42 -5.41 10.02
C ILE A 189 18.67 -5.41 11.54
N LYS A 190 17.70 -5.86 12.33
CA LYS A 190 17.77 -5.91 13.81
C LYS A 190 18.75 -6.96 14.33
N ASN A 191 18.99 -8.01 13.56
CA ASN A 191 19.89 -9.10 13.91
C ASN A 191 21.32 -8.86 13.40
N GLY A 192 21.54 -7.84 12.57
CA GLY A 192 22.84 -7.60 11.93
C GLY A 192 23.16 -8.67 10.87
N GLU A 193 22.13 -9.27 10.28
CA GLU A 193 22.28 -10.20 9.16
C GLU A 193 22.73 -9.43 7.91
N GLU A 194 23.50 -10.07 7.03
CA GLU A 194 23.94 -9.47 5.77
C GLU A 194 22.97 -9.80 4.62
N GLY A 195 23.00 -9.00 3.54
CA GLY A 195 22.28 -9.28 2.30
C GLY A 195 20.89 -8.62 2.22
N TRP A 196 20.39 -8.01 3.29
CA TRP A 196 19.11 -7.29 3.24
C TRP A 196 19.14 -6.07 2.32
N GLU A 197 20.34 -5.54 2.06
CA GLU A 197 20.58 -4.37 1.21
C GLU A 197 20.14 -4.60 -0.24
N GLU A 198 20.10 -5.86 -0.69
CA GLU A 198 19.66 -6.23 -2.05
C GLU A 198 18.13 -6.07 -2.24
N PHE A 199 17.36 -6.01 -1.16
CA PHE A 199 15.89 -5.93 -1.21
C PHE A 199 15.36 -4.49 -1.09
N VAL A 200 16.24 -3.50 -0.89
CA VAL A 200 15.89 -2.10 -0.68
C VAL A 200 16.63 -1.19 -1.67
N PRO A 201 16.08 0.00 -2.00
CA PRO A 201 16.83 0.98 -2.77
C PRO A 201 18.18 1.31 -2.11
N HIS A 202 19.23 1.49 -2.92
CA HIS A 202 20.58 1.82 -2.41
C HIS A 202 20.58 3.02 -1.45
N LYS A 203 19.77 4.05 -1.74
CA LYS A 203 19.58 5.21 -0.86
C LYS A 203 19.03 4.81 0.51
N VAL A 204 18.04 3.91 0.54
CA VAL A 204 17.47 3.36 1.77
C VAL A 204 18.50 2.57 2.56
N ALA A 205 19.27 1.70 1.90
CA ALA A 205 20.32 0.93 2.57
C ALA A 205 21.36 1.84 3.24
N ASN A 206 21.80 2.88 2.54
CA ASN A 206 22.75 3.86 3.07
C ASN A 206 22.18 4.60 4.28
N GLU A 207 20.95 5.12 4.17
CA GLU A 207 20.29 5.85 5.27
C GLU A 207 20.13 4.98 6.52
N ILE A 208 19.72 3.71 6.35
CA ILE A 208 19.59 2.78 7.48
C ILE A 208 20.93 2.59 8.20
N LYS A 209 22.02 2.39 7.44
CA LYS A 209 23.36 2.21 8.00
C LYS A 209 23.91 3.48 8.65
N SER A 210 23.85 4.61 7.96
CA SER A 210 24.45 5.87 8.43
C SER A 210 23.72 6.47 9.62
N GLU A 211 22.39 6.35 9.67
CA GLU A 211 21.56 6.97 10.69
C GLU A 211 21.08 5.96 11.75
N LYS A 212 21.54 4.70 11.65
CA LYS A 212 21.17 3.59 12.54
C LYS A 212 19.65 3.42 12.70
N ARG A 213 18.89 3.66 11.62
CA ARG A 213 17.42 3.55 11.63
C ARG A 213 16.99 2.10 11.79
N PHE A 214 15.74 1.90 12.21
CA PHE A 214 15.13 0.56 12.39
C PHE A 214 15.92 -0.39 13.31
N HIS A 215 16.61 0.17 14.30
CA HIS A 215 17.48 -0.58 15.23
C HIS A 215 18.60 -1.37 14.54
N TYR A 216 19.13 -0.83 13.44
CA TYR A 216 20.25 -1.42 12.72
C TYR A 216 21.39 -1.82 13.67
N LYS A 217 21.80 -3.08 13.57
CA LYS A 217 23.01 -3.61 14.20
C LYS A 217 24.07 -3.84 13.14
N GLU A 218 25.31 -3.47 13.45
CA GLU A 218 26.44 -3.81 12.59
C GLU A 218 26.60 -5.33 12.53
N PRO A 219 26.91 -5.91 11.36
CA PRO A 219 27.17 -7.34 11.24
C PRO A 219 28.31 -7.74 12.17
N VAL A 220 28.11 -8.83 12.90
CA VAL A 220 29.17 -9.41 13.72
C VAL A 220 30.18 -10.02 12.76
N ARG A 221 31.32 -9.32 12.55
CA ARG A 221 32.46 -9.89 11.83
C ARG A 221 32.96 -11.10 12.61
N SER A 222 32.72 -12.30 12.08
CA SER A 222 33.34 -13.55 12.53
C SER A 222 34.82 -13.58 12.20
#